data_AF-A0A1G1EB76-F1
#
_entry.id   AF-A0A1G1EB76-F1
#
_cell.length_a   1.000
_cell.length_b   1.000
_cell.length_c   1.000
_cell.angle_alpha   90.00
_cell.angle_beta   90.00
_cell.angle_gamma   90.00
#
_symmetry.space_group_name_H-M   'P 1'
#
loop_
_entity.id
_entity.type
_entity.pdbx_description
1 polymer ?
#
loop_
_entity_poly.entity_id
_entity_poly.type
_entity_poly.pdbx_seq_one_letter_code
_entity_poly.pdbx_strand_id
1 'polypeptide(L)'
;MQQQPPHTHTPECYRLDGGEEKSEISDYNLFITLNPDFNIHNIKIPPVKAGEKWYRVIDTSLKNGEDFLDPGKEVLLKPSDHYIVNPRITVVLLGK
;
A
#
# COMPACT_ATOMS: atom_id res chain seq x y z
N MET A 1 28.45 -10.54 25.16
CA MET A 1 27.57 -10.26 24.00
C MET A 1 26.41 -9.45 24.50
N GLN A 2 26.33 -8.16 24.18
CA GLN A 2 25.12 -7.38 24.44
C GLN A 2 24.10 -7.79 23.38
N GLN A 3 22.93 -8.26 23.82
CA GLN A 3 21.83 -8.51 22.90
C GLN A 3 21.37 -7.14 22.37
N GLN A 4 21.44 -6.98 21.06
CA GLN A 4 20.82 -5.85 20.38
C GLN A 4 19.31 -5.91 20.69
N PRO A 5 18.65 -4.79 21.06
CA PRO A 5 17.19 -4.80 21.21
C PRO A 5 16.56 -5.28 19.89
N PRO A 6 15.44 -6.01 19.92
CA PRO A 6 14.78 -6.42 18.69
C PRO A 6 14.48 -5.16 17.87
N HIS A 7 15.02 -5.10 16.65
CA HIS A 7 14.74 -4.04 15.70
C HIS A 7 13.31 -4.23 15.18
N THR A 8 12.28 -3.94 15.99
CA THR A 8 10.90 -3.87 15.54
C THR A 8 10.69 -2.57 14.78
N HIS A 9 11.05 -2.57 13.50
CA HIS A 9 10.61 -1.52 12.61
C HIS A 9 9.14 -1.78 12.27
N THR A 10 8.24 -0.86 12.54
CA THR A 10 6.84 -0.98 12.08
C THR A 10 6.74 -0.52 10.63
N PRO A 11 5.73 -1.00 9.86
CA PRO A 11 5.48 -0.47 8.53
C PRO A 11 5.23 1.04 8.56
N GLU A 12 5.83 1.75 7.62
CA GLU A 12 5.57 3.16 7.40
C GLU A 12 4.46 3.29 6.36
N CYS A 13 3.41 4.05 6.68
CA CYS A 13 2.22 4.21 5.85
C CYS A 13 2.00 5.69 5.53
N TYR A 14 1.81 6.00 4.25
CA TYR A 14 1.61 7.36 3.77
C TYR A 14 0.39 7.42 2.85
N ARG A 15 -0.39 8.49 2.97
CA ARG A 15 -1.42 8.84 2.00
C ARG A 15 -0.96 10.04 1.19
N LEU A 16 -1.04 9.93 -0.13
CA LEU A 16 -0.86 11.06 -1.04
C LEU A 16 -2.22 11.40 -1.64
N ASP A 17 -2.73 12.59 -1.31
CA ASP A 17 -3.92 13.15 -1.93
C ASP A 17 -3.48 14.17 -2.98
N GLY A 18 -3.56 13.76 -4.24
CA GLY A 18 -3.13 14.54 -5.40
C GLY A 18 -4.21 15.43 -5.99
N GLY A 19 -5.29 15.75 -5.27
CA GLY A 19 -6.37 16.59 -5.79
C GLY A 19 -6.02 18.08 -5.94
N GLU A 20 -5.01 18.57 -5.23
CA GLU A 20 -4.63 19.99 -5.26
C GLU A 20 -3.47 20.30 -6.23
N GLU A 21 -2.69 19.28 -6.59
CA GLU A 21 -1.53 19.44 -7.49
C GLU A 21 -1.92 19.12 -8.93
N LYS A 22 -1.47 19.94 -9.88
CA LYS A 22 -1.80 19.69 -11.30
C LYS A 22 -1.06 18.45 -11.79
N SER A 23 -1.83 17.45 -12.16
CA SER A 23 -1.34 16.20 -12.72
C SER A 23 -1.94 15.95 -14.10
N GLU A 24 -1.13 15.41 -15.03
CA GLU A 24 -1.59 14.99 -16.36
C GLU A 24 -2.62 13.84 -16.27
N ILE A 25 -2.63 13.12 -15.15
CA ILE A 25 -3.51 11.96 -14.92
C ILE A 25 -4.71 12.28 -14.02
N SER A 26 -5.06 13.56 -13.84
CA SER A 26 -6.10 14.05 -12.92
C SER A 26 -5.82 13.73 -11.44
N ASP A 27 -6.80 14.01 -10.57
CA ASP A 27 -6.74 13.72 -9.14
C ASP A 27 -6.38 12.24 -8.90
N TYR A 28 -5.50 12.01 -7.94
CA TYR A 28 -5.14 10.66 -7.51
C TYR A 28 -5.19 10.54 -6.00
N ASN A 29 -5.54 9.35 -5.52
CA ASN A 29 -5.44 9.00 -4.11
C ASN A 29 -4.58 7.76 -3.97
N LEU A 30 -3.40 7.90 -3.37
CA LEU A 30 -2.49 6.78 -3.17
C LEU A 30 -2.35 6.49 -1.68
N PHE A 31 -2.35 5.21 -1.33
CA PHE A 31 -1.92 4.74 -0.03
C PHE A 31 -0.71 3.83 -0.21
N ILE A 32 0.41 4.25 0.36
CA ILE A 32 1.71 3.59 0.21
C ILE A 32 2.08 2.97 1.55
N THR A 33 2.46 1.70 1.53
CA THR A 33 3.02 1.02 2.69
C THR A 33 4.41 0.50 2.38
N LEU A 34 5.36 0.85 3.23
CA LEU A 34 6.71 0.32 3.23
C LEU A 34 6.88 -0.55 4.48
N ASN A 35 7.06 -1.85 4.32
CA ASN A 35 7.37 -2.74 5.44
C ASN A 35 8.86 -3.10 5.45
N PRO A 36 9.71 -2.35 6.19
CA PRO A 36 11.09 -2.73 6.39
C PRO A 36 11.25 -3.80 7.49
N ASP A 37 10.18 -4.27 8.14
CA ASP A 37 10.30 -5.32 9.14
C ASP A 37 10.58 -6.70 8.51
N PHE A 38 11.09 -7.61 9.33
CA PHE A 38 11.13 -9.05 9.04
C PHE A 38 9.81 -9.76 9.37
N ASN A 39 8.85 -9.07 9.97
CA ASN A 39 7.54 -9.62 10.35
C ASN A 39 6.45 -9.26 9.34
N ILE A 40 5.42 -10.12 9.29
CA ILE A 40 4.15 -9.83 8.62
C ILE A 40 3.35 -8.86 9.49
N HIS A 41 2.72 -7.87 8.87
CA HIS A 41 1.85 -6.92 9.54
C HIS A 41 0.47 -6.91 8.90
N ASN A 42 -0.60 -6.92 9.71
CA ASN A 42 -1.95 -6.64 9.24
C ASN A 42 -2.26 -5.17 9.54
N ILE A 43 -2.18 -4.32 8.53
CA ILE A 43 -2.37 -2.88 8.71
C ILE A 43 -3.84 -2.50 8.50
N LYS A 44 -4.31 -1.53 9.28
CA LYS A 44 -5.61 -0.89 9.04
C LYS A 44 -5.42 0.25 8.05
N ILE A 45 -6.27 0.31 7.05
CA ILE A 45 -6.24 1.33 5.99
C ILE A 45 -7.33 2.37 6.27
N PRO A 46 -7.05 3.66 6.13
CA PRO A 46 -8.08 4.68 6.26
C PRO A 46 -9.14 4.53 5.17
N PRO A 47 -10.39 4.96 5.43
CA PRO A 47 -11.39 5.04 4.39
C PRO A 47 -10.92 5.95 3.24
N VAL A 48 -11.23 5.52 2.02
CA VAL A 48 -11.03 6.31 0.80
C VAL A 48 -12.13 7.40 0.67
N LYS A 49 -12.02 8.31 -0.30
CA LYS A 49 -13.03 9.36 -0.52
C LYS A 49 -14.42 8.73 -0.80
N ALA A 50 -15.49 9.45 -0.48
CA ALA A 50 -16.85 8.92 -0.62
C ALA A 50 -17.14 8.51 -2.08
N GLY A 51 -17.57 7.27 -2.29
CA GLY A 51 -17.85 6.70 -3.61
C GLY A 51 -16.70 5.90 -4.22
N GLU A 52 -15.47 6.10 -3.73
CA GLU A 52 -14.29 5.38 -4.20
C GLU A 52 -14.08 4.05 -3.45
N LYS A 53 -13.19 3.21 -3.98
CA LYS A 53 -12.68 1.98 -3.36
C LYS A 53 -11.16 1.92 -3.52
N TRP A 54 -10.51 1.23 -2.59
CA TRP A 54 -9.09 0.91 -2.74
C TRP A 54 -8.89 -0.24 -3.72
N TYR A 55 -7.96 -0.06 -4.65
CA TYR A 55 -7.47 -1.09 -5.56
C TYR A 55 -5.96 -1.26 -5.37
N ARG A 56 -5.49 -2.50 -5.30
CA ARG A 56 -4.06 -2.78 -5.29
C ARG A 56 -3.51 -2.61 -6.70
N VAL A 57 -2.47 -1.79 -6.83
CA VAL A 57 -1.72 -1.57 -8.07
C VAL A 57 -0.31 -2.15 -8.00
N ILE A 58 0.31 -2.11 -6.81
CA ILE A 58 1.66 -2.65 -6.59
C ILE A 58 1.65 -3.49 -5.31
N ASP A 59 2.23 -4.68 -5.38
CA ASP A 59 2.61 -5.48 -4.22
C ASP A 59 3.83 -6.34 -4.57
N THR A 60 4.99 -5.89 -4.11
CA THR A 60 6.30 -6.52 -4.39
C THR A 60 6.51 -7.86 -3.72
N SER A 61 5.54 -8.37 -2.93
CA SER A 61 5.56 -9.75 -2.43
C SER A 61 5.06 -10.78 -3.44
N LEU A 62 4.41 -10.34 -4.52
CA LEU A 62 3.86 -11.20 -5.55
C LEU A 62 4.92 -11.62 -6.57
N LYS A 63 4.56 -12.57 -7.43
CA LYS A 63 5.45 -13.02 -8.51
C LYS A 63 5.64 -11.89 -9.53
N ASN A 64 6.77 -11.94 -10.23
CA ASN A 64 7.05 -11.03 -11.33
C ASN A 64 5.89 -11.04 -12.35
N GLY A 65 5.39 -9.86 -12.68
CA GLY A 65 4.26 -9.66 -13.59
C GLY A 65 2.89 -9.61 -12.89
N GLU A 66 2.83 -9.96 -11.60
CA GLU A 66 1.67 -9.79 -10.73
C GLU A 66 1.87 -8.66 -9.71
N ASP A 67 3.13 -8.24 -9.53
CA ASP A 67 3.61 -7.28 -8.55
C ASP A 67 3.44 -5.82 -8.97
N PHE A 68 3.39 -5.52 -10.27
CA PHE A 68 3.06 -4.21 -10.85
C PHE A 68 1.97 -4.38 -11.91
N LEU A 69 0.80 -3.80 -11.68
CA LEU A 69 -0.34 -3.94 -12.58
C LEU A 69 -0.49 -2.75 -13.53
N ASP A 70 -0.78 -3.04 -14.79
CA ASP A 70 -1.13 -2.02 -15.78
C ASP A 70 -2.46 -1.31 -15.42
N PRO A 71 -2.67 -0.07 -15.89
CA PRO A 71 -3.95 0.62 -15.74
C PRO A 71 -5.14 -0.23 -16.22
N GLY A 72 -6.21 -0.28 -15.42
CA GLY A 72 -7.40 -1.08 -15.69
C GLY A 72 -7.31 -2.55 -15.26
N LYS A 73 -6.14 -3.03 -14.82
CA LYS A 73 -5.97 -4.37 -14.24
C LYS A 73 -5.90 -4.36 -12.71
N GLU A 74 -6.15 -3.22 -12.07
CA GLU A 74 -6.00 -3.07 -10.63
C GLU A 74 -6.95 -4.00 -9.87
N VAL A 75 -6.49 -4.59 -8.77
CA VAL A 75 -7.28 -5.58 -8.03
C VAL A 75 -8.04 -4.89 -6.91
N LEU A 76 -9.38 -4.96 -6.95
CA LEU A 76 -10.22 -4.42 -5.87
C LEU A 76 -9.84 -5.04 -4.52
N LEU A 77 -9.54 -4.19 -3.54
CA LEU A 77 -9.16 -4.63 -2.21
C LEU A 77 -10.36 -5.21 -1.44
N LYS A 78 -10.17 -6.41 -0.86
CA LYS A 78 -11.16 -7.09 -0.02
C LYS A 78 -10.45 -7.79 1.15
N PRO A 79 -10.81 -7.50 2.42
CA PRO A 79 -11.69 -6.42 2.87
C PRO A 79 -11.07 -5.03 2.61
N SER A 80 -11.90 -3.99 2.48
CA SER A 80 -11.43 -2.66 2.05
C SER A 80 -10.71 -1.84 3.12
N ASP A 81 -10.64 -2.34 4.35
CA ASP A 81 -10.15 -1.61 5.53
C ASP A 81 -8.86 -2.19 6.11
N HIS A 82 -8.32 -3.27 5.54
CA HIS A 82 -7.09 -3.90 6.00
C HIS A 82 -6.24 -4.46 4.85
N TYR A 83 -4.93 -4.57 5.07
CA TYR A 83 -4.01 -5.25 4.16
C TYR A 83 -2.95 -6.03 4.93
N ILE A 84 -2.65 -7.24 4.46
CA ILE A 84 -1.57 -8.06 4.99
C ILE A 84 -0.30 -7.73 4.22
N VAL A 85 0.68 -7.16 4.91
CA VAL A 85 1.93 -6.70 4.32
C VAL A 85 3.02 -7.68 4.72
N ASN A 86 3.59 -8.39 3.73
CA ASN A 86 4.67 -9.35 3.94
C ASN A 86 5.97 -8.65 4.39
N PRO A 87 6.95 -9.38 4.92
CA PRO A 87 8.25 -8.80 5.31
C PRO A 87 8.99 -8.20 4.12
N ARG A 88 9.66 -7.06 4.30
CA ARG A 88 10.57 -6.45 3.32
C ARG A 88 9.93 -6.10 1.96
N ILE A 89 8.68 -5.66 1.96
CA ILE A 89 7.95 -5.33 0.74
C ILE A 89 7.32 -3.93 0.77
N THR A 90 7.00 -3.46 -0.43
CA THR A 90 6.19 -2.27 -0.71
C THR A 90 4.83 -2.66 -1.30
N VAL A 91 3.77 -2.00 -0.81
CA VAL A 91 2.41 -2.03 -1.37
C VAL A 91 2.00 -0.63 -1.76
N VAL A 92 1.31 -0.50 -2.90
CA VAL A 92 0.63 0.74 -3.29
C VAL A 92 -0.82 0.42 -3.63
N LEU A 93 -1.72 1.18 -3.02
CA LEU A 93 -3.14 1.18 -3.31
C LEU A 93 -3.54 2.49 -3.98
N LEU A 94 -4.49 2.39 -4.91
CA LEU A 94 -5.07 3.49 -5.66
C LEU A 94 -6.57 3.61 -5.32
N GLY A 95 -7.02 4.80 -4.95
CA GLY A 95 -8.43 5.14 -4.77
C GLY A 95 -9.08 5.47 -6.12
N LYS A 96 -10.18 4.77 -6.45
CA LYS A 96 -10.98 4.96 -7.68
C LYS A 96 -12.45 4.70 -7.42
#